data_AF-A0A6C2UQ38-F1
#
_entry.id   AF-A0A6C2UQ38-F1
#
_cell.length_a   1.000
_cell.length_b   1.000
_cell.length_c   1.000
_cell.angle_alpha   90.00
_cell.angle_beta   90.00
_cell.angle_gamma   90.00
#
_symmetry.space_group_name_H-M   'P 1'
#
loop_
_entity.id
_entity.type
_entity.pdbx_description
1 polymer ?
#
loop_
_entity_poly.entity_id
_entity_poly.type
_entity_poly.pdbx_seq_one_letter_code
_entity_poly.pdbx_strand_id
1 'polypeptide(L)'
;MLKGIDESIMDAGIPEYVFAMFQGKFAIITPALIAGAFAERIKFRGYCIFIALWSLIIYNPLCHWVWAEDDFLFQKGAIDFAGGTVIHISAGAAALVAAFHLGPRRGYPKTAMHPNNLVMTLMGAGLLWVGWFGYDDTLDVFGIHGVAALWGAIGLTFVLRPGTIDVSVMHQLWVQTEGCLVSLTYSGVMTFILIVIVDKLFGFRMSEDEEKAGIDHSLHSERGYGMVNLNS
;
A
#
# COMPACT_ATOMS: atom_id res chain seq x y z
N MET A 1 -12.06 20.92 13.78
CA MET A 1 -12.54 19.74 14.53
C MET A 1 -13.64 19.09 13.72
N LEU A 2 -13.67 17.75 13.70
CA LEU A 2 -14.56 16.97 12.86
C LEU A 2 -15.87 16.78 13.63
N LYS A 3 -16.85 17.64 13.32
CA LYS A 3 -18.12 17.69 14.04
C LYS A 3 -18.76 16.30 14.15
N GLY A 4 -18.92 15.82 15.38
CA GLY A 4 -19.61 14.56 15.68
C GLY A 4 -18.73 13.48 16.32
N ILE A 5 -17.40 13.61 16.25
CA ILE A 5 -16.46 12.63 16.87
C ILE A 5 -15.51 13.26 17.90
N ASP A 6 -15.66 14.56 18.16
CA ASP A 6 -14.70 15.35 18.94
C ASP A 6 -14.77 15.03 20.45
N GLU A 7 -15.94 14.61 20.94
CA GLU A 7 -16.21 14.31 22.36
C GLU A 7 -16.61 12.86 22.59
N SER A 8 -16.74 12.05 21.54
CA SER A 8 -17.13 10.64 21.65
C SER A 8 -15.95 9.78 22.10
N ILE A 9 -16.24 8.83 22.99
CA ILE A 9 -15.26 7.89 23.54
C ILE A 9 -15.79 6.49 23.25
N MET A 10 -14.96 5.65 22.61
CA MET A 10 -15.27 4.26 22.32
C MET A 10 -15.33 3.43 23.60
N ASP A 11 -15.97 2.27 23.56
CA ASP A 11 -16.07 1.34 24.70
C ASP A 11 -14.70 0.92 25.27
N ALA A 12 -13.66 0.94 24.44
CA ALA A 12 -12.27 0.70 24.82
C ALA A 12 -11.59 1.87 25.57
N GLY A 13 -12.31 2.98 25.83
CA GLY A 13 -11.81 4.19 26.50
C GLY A 13 -10.96 5.09 25.60
N ILE A 14 -10.98 4.88 24.29
CA ILE A 14 -10.21 5.66 23.31
C ILE A 14 -11.12 6.74 22.71
N PRO A 15 -10.72 8.02 22.69
CA PRO A 15 -11.48 9.06 21.99
C PRO A 15 -11.60 8.71 20.50
N GLU A 16 -12.80 8.79 19.93
CA GLU A 16 -13.06 8.37 18.56
C GLU A 16 -12.22 9.18 17.56
N TYR A 17 -12.04 10.48 17.81
CA TYR A 17 -11.13 11.32 17.02
C TYR A 17 -9.68 10.79 17.00
N VAL A 18 -9.16 10.28 18.12
CA VAL A 18 -7.81 9.70 18.20
C VAL A 18 -7.74 8.40 17.41
N PHE A 19 -8.77 7.56 17.50
CA PHE A 19 -8.86 6.34 16.70
C PHE A 19 -8.94 6.65 15.19
N ALA A 20 -9.73 7.66 14.79
CA ALA A 20 -9.81 8.11 13.41
C ALA A 20 -8.46 8.64 12.89
N MET A 21 -7.71 9.40 13.71
CA MET A 21 -6.35 9.83 13.35
C MET A 21 -5.39 8.65 13.21
N PHE A 22 -5.48 7.65 14.10
CA PHE A 22 -4.69 6.43 14.01
C PHE A 22 -4.98 5.66 12.72
N GLN A 23 -6.26 5.46 12.38
CA GLN A 23 -6.69 4.87 11.12
C GLN A 23 -6.25 5.69 9.89
N GLY A 24 -6.25 7.01 10.01
CA GLY A 24 -5.76 7.92 8.98
C GLY A 24 -4.28 7.68 8.61
N LYS A 25 -3.45 7.21 9.54
CA LYS A 25 -2.04 6.86 9.23
C LYS A 25 -1.96 5.66 8.28
N PHE A 26 -2.75 4.62 8.53
CA PHE A 26 -2.83 3.45 7.64
C PHE A 26 -3.39 3.82 6.27
N ALA A 27 -4.36 4.74 6.24
CA ALA A 27 -4.91 5.25 4.98
C ALA A 27 -3.88 6.01 4.14
N ILE A 28 -2.94 6.72 4.78
CA ILE A 28 -1.86 7.46 4.08
C ILE A 28 -0.71 6.54 3.67
N ILE A 29 -0.37 5.53 4.48
CA ILE A 29 0.76 4.65 4.14
C ILE A 29 0.44 3.73 2.97
N THR A 30 -0.80 3.21 2.86
CA THR A 30 -1.16 2.21 1.83
C THR A 30 -0.91 2.70 0.39
N PRO A 31 -1.32 3.91 -0.02
CA PRO A 31 -0.97 4.45 -1.33
C PRO A 31 0.54 4.72 -1.49
N ALA A 32 1.24 5.09 -0.42
CA ALA A 32 2.69 5.28 -0.46
C ALA A 32 3.43 3.96 -0.74
N LEU A 33 2.96 2.83 -0.20
CA LEU A 33 3.45 1.49 -0.55
C LEU A 33 3.29 1.24 -2.05
N ILE A 34 2.09 1.51 -2.60
CA ILE A 34 1.80 1.30 -4.03
C ILE A 34 2.73 2.13 -4.92
N ALA A 35 3.06 3.37 -4.52
CA ALA A 35 3.95 4.27 -5.25
C ALA A 35 5.32 3.66 -5.58
N GLY A 36 5.85 2.82 -4.67
CA GLY A 36 7.13 2.16 -4.83
C GLY A 36 7.23 1.29 -6.08
N ALA A 37 6.10 0.75 -6.57
CA ALA A 37 6.06 -0.10 -7.76
C ALA A 37 6.33 0.65 -9.07
N PHE A 38 6.20 1.98 -9.08
CA PHE A 38 6.25 2.77 -10.30
C PHE A 38 6.91 4.12 -10.16
N ALA A 39 7.74 4.29 -9.13
CA ALA A 39 8.62 5.44 -8.98
C ALA A 39 9.31 5.80 -10.31
N GLU A 40 9.36 7.11 -10.60
CA GLU A 40 10.08 7.75 -11.71
C GLU A 40 9.50 7.63 -13.12
N ARG A 41 8.30 7.03 -13.30
CA ARG A 41 7.71 6.83 -14.66
C ARG A 41 6.21 7.12 -14.77
N ILE A 42 5.64 7.78 -13.77
CA ILE A 42 4.20 8.13 -13.71
C ILE A 42 3.98 9.64 -13.68
N LYS A 43 2.84 10.08 -14.21
CA LYS A 43 2.43 11.49 -14.13
C LYS A 43 1.84 11.77 -12.75
N PHE A 44 2.36 12.76 -12.05
CA PHE A 44 1.89 13.13 -10.71
C PHE A 44 0.37 13.38 -10.65
N ARG A 45 -0.18 14.09 -11.64
CA ARG A 45 -1.63 14.34 -11.72
C ARG A 45 -2.45 13.05 -11.82
N GLY A 46 -2.03 12.11 -12.66
CA GLY A 46 -2.68 10.80 -12.79
C GLY A 46 -2.59 10.00 -11.49
N TYR A 47 -1.46 10.10 -10.80
CA TYR A 47 -1.25 9.47 -9.50
C TYR A 47 -2.12 10.06 -8.39
N CYS A 48 -2.27 11.38 -8.29
CA CYS A 48 -3.18 12.00 -7.30
C CYS A 48 -4.64 11.54 -7.47
N ILE A 49 -5.11 11.45 -8.72
CA ILE A 49 -6.46 10.95 -9.02
C ILE A 49 -6.56 9.47 -8.66
N PHE A 50 -5.56 8.68 -9.04
CA PHE A 50 -5.49 7.26 -8.73
C PHE A 50 -5.57 7.01 -7.22
N ILE A 51 -4.73 7.65 -6.40
CA ILE A 51 -4.74 7.40 -4.94
C ILE A 51 -6.04 7.88 -4.29
N ALA A 52 -6.62 9.00 -4.72
CA ALA A 52 -7.88 9.48 -4.17
C ALA A 52 -9.03 8.49 -4.44
N LEU A 53 -9.12 7.99 -5.67
CA LEU A 53 -10.13 6.99 -6.03
C LEU A 53 -9.83 5.64 -5.37
N TRP A 54 -8.57 5.19 -5.41
CA TRP A 54 -8.15 3.91 -4.83
C TRP A 54 -8.46 3.86 -3.32
N SER A 55 -8.20 4.94 -2.58
CA SER A 55 -8.57 5.03 -1.17
C SER A 55 -10.08 4.87 -0.95
N LEU A 56 -10.91 5.48 -1.81
CA LEU A 56 -12.37 5.44 -1.66
C LEU A 56 -12.99 4.10 -2.05
N ILE A 57 -12.56 3.52 -3.17
CA ILE A 57 -13.22 2.34 -3.76
C ILE A 57 -12.50 1.03 -3.47
N ILE A 58 -11.27 1.05 -2.95
CA ILE A 58 -10.51 -0.16 -2.66
C ILE A 58 -10.14 -0.23 -1.18
N TYR A 59 -9.42 0.78 -0.66
CA TYR A 59 -8.99 0.79 0.74
C TYR A 59 -10.18 0.79 1.70
N ASN A 60 -11.11 1.76 1.57
CA ASN A 60 -12.23 1.90 2.50
C ASN A 60 -13.13 0.63 2.55
N PRO A 61 -13.52 0.00 1.42
CA PRO A 61 -14.26 -1.26 1.48
C PRO A 61 -13.48 -2.39 2.16
N LEU A 62 -12.17 -2.53 1.88
CA LEU A 62 -11.36 -3.55 2.53
C LEU A 62 -11.25 -3.31 4.05
N CYS A 63 -11.07 -2.06 4.48
CA CYS A 63 -11.13 -1.70 5.90
C CYS A 63 -12.48 -2.10 6.51
N HIS A 64 -13.59 -1.80 5.84
CA HIS A 64 -14.92 -2.11 6.37
C HIS A 64 -15.11 -3.61 6.51
N TRP A 65 -14.83 -4.38 5.46
CA TRP A 65 -15.01 -5.84 5.46
C TRP A 65 -14.20 -6.55 6.55
N VAL A 66 -12.95 -6.12 6.77
CA VAL A 66 -12.00 -6.80 7.66
C VAL A 66 -12.02 -6.25 9.09
N TRP A 67 -12.18 -4.94 9.26
CA TRP A 67 -12.02 -4.28 10.57
C TRP A 67 -13.30 -3.75 11.18
N ALA A 68 -14.38 -3.56 10.42
CA ALA A 68 -15.64 -3.12 11.00
C ALA A 68 -16.39 -4.30 11.60
N GLU A 69 -16.86 -4.12 12.83
CA GLU A 69 -17.45 -5.21 13.60
C GLU A 69 -18.69 -5.80 12.95
N ASP A 70 -19.43 -5.01 12.17
CA ASP A 70 -20.68 -5.37 11.52
C ASP A 70 -20.55 -6.03 10.14
N ASP A 71 -19.33 -6.19 9.63
CA ASP A 71 -19.08 -6.68 8.27
C ASP A 71 -18.57 -8.14 8.22
N PHE A 72 -18.56 -8.72 7.02
CA PHE A 72 -18.58 -10.17 6.83
C PHE A 72 -17.27 -10.88 7.18
N LEU A 73 -16.08 -10.30 6.90
CA LEU A 73 -14.82 -10.98 7.26
C LEU A 73 -14.59 -10.87 8.77
N PHE A 74 -14.89 -9.73 9.36
CA PHE A 74 -14.84 -9.55 10.80
C PHE A 74 -15.76 -10.55 11.51
N GLN A 75 -17.03 -10.62 11.11
CA GLN A 75 -18.03 -11.53 11.69
C GLN A 75 -17.68 -13.02 11.53
N LYS A 76 -16.91 -13.38 10.49
CA LYS A 76 -16.38 -14.74 10.31
C LYS A 76 -15.21 -15.08 11.24
N GLY A 77 -14.62 -14.08 11.90
CA GLY A 77 -13.45 -14.23 12.79
C GLY A 77 -12.11 -13.98 12.09
N ALA A 78 -12.08 -13.19 11.01
CA ALA A 78 -10.83 -12.80 10.39
C ALA A 78 -10.00 -11.94 11.36
N ILE A 79 -8.71 -12.24 11.47
CA ILE A 79 -7.78 -11.50 12.31
C ILE A 79 -6.81 -10.75 11.42
N ASP A 80 -6.82 -9.43 11.57
CA ASP A 80 -5.86 -8.53 10.94
C ASP A 80 -5.44 -7.43 11.92
N PHE A 81 -4.36 -7.67 12.67
CA PHE A 81 -3.91 -6.80 13.75
C PHE A 81 -3.40 -5.42 13.29
N ALA A 82 -2.74 -5.37 12.13
CA ALA A 82 -2.00 -4.19 11.68
C ALA A 82 -2.07 -3.95 10.16
N GLY A 83 -2.98 -4.63 9.46
CA GLY A 83 -3.19 -4.45 8.02
C GLY A 83 -2.49 -5.46 7.12
N GLY A 84 -2.21 -6.67 7.61
CA GLY A 84 -1.76 -7.80 6.79
C GLY A 84 -2.56 -7.94 5.50
N THR A 85 -3.89 -7.95 5.63
CA THR A 85 -4.79 -8.04 4.48
C THR A 85 -5.14 -6.68 3.91
N VAL A 86 -5.53 -5.72 4.75
CA VAL A 86 -6.08 -4.42 4.32
C VAL A 86 -5.03 -3.51 3.70
N ILE A 87 -3.77 -3.60 4.14
CA ILE A 87 -2.68 -2.70 3.74
C ILE A 87 -1.70 -3.42 2.84
N HIS A 88 -1.09 -4.50 3.33
CA HIS A 88 0.09 -5.08 2.70
C HIS A 88 -0.27 -5.95 1.49
N ILE A 89 -1.23 -6.88 1.64
CA ILE A 89 -1.73 -7.68 0.51
C ILE A 89 -2.39 -6.78 -0.53
N SER A 90 -3.24 -5.84 -0.10
CA SER A 90 -3.95 -4.95 -1.02
C SER A 90 -2.98 -4.06 -1.81
N ALA A 91 -1.99 -3.44 -1.15
CA ALA A 91 -0.97 -2.62 -1.79
C ALA A 91 -0.06 -3.46 -2.69
N GLY A 92 0.34 -4.66 -2.25
CA GLY A 92 1.12 -5.60 -3.06
C GLY A 92 0.41 -6.00 -4.35
N ALA A 93 -0.89 -6.33 -4.26
CA ALA A 93 -1.71 -6.65 -5.42
C ALA A 93 -1.82 -5.45 -6.38
N ALA A 94 -2.11 -4.27 -5.85
CA ALA A 94 -2.24 -3.04 -6.62
C ALA A 94 -0.91 -2.65 -7.30
N ALA A 95 0.21 -2.78 -6.58
CA ALA A 95 1.56 -2.57 -7.08
C ALA A 95 1.91 -3.50 -8.23
N LEU A 96 1.61 -4.80 -8.10
CA LEU A 96 1.86 -5.78 -9.15
C LEU A 96 1.07 -5.45 -10.42
N VAL A 97 -0.22 -5.15 -10.28
CA VAL A 97 -1.09 -4.74 -11.38
C VAL A 97 -0.57 -3.47 -12.04
N ALA A 98 -0.19 -2.46 -11.25
CA ALA A 98 0.35 -1.22 -11.77
C ALA A 98 1.68 -1.42 -12.50
N ALA A 99 2.56 -2.29 -11.99
CA ALA A 99 3.82 -2.64 -12.64
C ALA A 99 3.60 -3.32 -14.00
N PHE A 100 2.62 -4.23 -14.11
CA PHE A 100 2.25 -4.85 -15.38
C PHE A 100 1.62 -3.87 -16.37
N HIS A 101 0.68 -3.03 -15.90
CA HIS A 101 0.00 -2.03 -16.74
C HIS A 101 0.99 -1.01 -17.29
N LEU A 102 1.89 -0.51 -16.44
CA LEU A 102 2.91 0.43 -16.87
C LEU A 102 3.93 -0.25 -17.77
N GLY A 103 4.38 -1.46 -17.44
CA GLY A 103 5.47 -2.14 -18.13
C GLY A 103 6.86 -1.71 -17.65
N PRO A 104 7.94 -2.27 -18.22
CA PRO A 104 9.30 -2.03 -17.74
C PRO A 104 9.73 -0.56 -17.88
N ARG A 105 10.65 -0.14 -16.99
CA ARG A 105 11.37 1.14 -17.10
C ARG A 105 12.18 1.15 -18.39
N ARG A 106 12.34 2.31 -19.01
CA ARG A 106 13.19 2.43 -20.21
C ARG A 106 14.63 2.03 -19.85
N GLY A 107 15.23 1.18 -20.66
CA GLY A 107 16.58 0.63 -20.42
C GLY A 107 16.62 -0.70 -19.68
N TYR A 108 15.56 -1.12 -18.97
CA TYR A 108 15.53 -2.44 -18.33
C TYR A 108 15.40 -3.57 -19.36
N PRO A 109 16.10 -4.72 -19.22
CA PRO A 109 17.13 -5.05 -18.21
C PRO A 109 18.56 -4.73 -18.69
N LYS A 110 18.72 -4.00 -19.80
CA LYS A 110 19.99 -3.78 -20.50
C LYS A 110 20.92 -2.79 -19.78
N THR A 111 20.35 -1.83 -19.06
CA THR A 111 21.09 -0.81 -18.29
C THR A 111 20.98 -1.11 -16.80
N ALA A 112 22.11 -1.16 -16.10
CA ALA A 112 22.12 -1.33 -14.65
C ALA A 112 21.41 -0.15 -13.98
N MET A 113 20.42 -0.44 -13.13
CA MET A 113 19.68 0.55 -12.34
C MET A 113 20.17 0.47 -10.90
N HIS A 114 21.14 1.32 -10.56
CA HIS A 114 21.68 1.39 -9.20
C HIS A 114 20.81 2.26 -8.30
N PRO A 115 20.73 1.99 -6.98
CA PRO A 115 20.10 2.90 -6.03
C PRO A 115 20.73 4.29 -6.14
N ASN A 116 19.92 5.34 -6.18
CA ASN A 116 20.40 6.71 -6.30
C ASN A 116 21.20 7.17 -5.06
N ASN A 117 20.83 6.68 -3.86
CA ASN A 117 21.51 6.96 -2.61
C ASN A 117 21.24 5.86 -1.57
N LEU A 118 22.25 5.04 -1.30
CA LEU A 118 22.14 3.95 -0.32
C LEU A 118 21.97 4.47 1.11
N VAL A 119 22.53 5.64 1.44
CA VAL A 119 22.37 6.25 2.78
C VAL A 119 20.92 6.67 3.01
N MET A 120 20.28 7.32 2.02
CA MET A 120 18.85 7.64 2.12
C MET A 120 17.98 6.39 2.21
N THR A 121 18.34 5.34 1.48
CA THR A 121 17.64 4.03 1.56
C THR A 121 17.75 3.44 2.96
N LEU A 122 18.95 3.41 3.54
CA LEU A 122 19.19 2.90 4.90
C LEU A 122 18.57 3.80 5.99
N MET A 123 18.52 5.12 5.77
CA MET A 123 17.81 6.05 6.65
C MET A 123 16.31 5.82 6.59
N GLY A 124 15.74 5.65 5.39
CA GLY A 124 14.34 5.27 5.21
C GLY A 124 14.03 3.96 5.91
N ALA A 125 14.81 2.91 5.66
CA ALA A 125 14.70 1.63 6.34
C ALA A 125 14.84 1.78 7.86
N GLY A 126 15.76 2.61 8.36
CA GLY A 126 15.92 2.89 9.78
C GLY A 126 14.73 3.65 10.39
N LEU A 127 14.16 4.62 9.68
CA LEU A 127 12.95 5.33 10.11
C LEU A 127 11.72 4.43 10.11
N LEU A 128 11.63 3.50 9.16
CA LEU A 128 10.59 2.47 9.10
C LEU A 128 10.77 1.43 10.20
N TRP A 129 12.00 1.01 10.47
CA TRP A 129 12.34 0.06 11.53
C TRP A 129 12.14 0.64 12.93
N VAL A 130 12.58 1.88 13.18
CA VAL A 130 12.29 2.61 14.43
C VAL A 130 10.80 2.96 14.49
N GLY A 131 10.22 3.25 13.33
CA GLY A 131 8.80 3.38 13.09
C GLY A 131 8.04 2.06 13.14
N TRP A 132 8.61 0.93 13.56
CA TRP A 132 7.89 -0.33 13.85
C TRP A 132 6.95 -0.22 15.07
N PHE A 133 6.73 1.00 15.55
CA PHE A 133 5.53 1.42 16.28
C PHE A 133 4.45 2.08 15.38
N GLY A 134 4.52 1.98 14.04
CA GLY A 134 3.57 2.61 13.11
C GLY A 134 3.79 2.66 11.57
N TYR A 135 4.86 2.16 10.90
CA TYR A 135 5.05 2.32 9.43
C TYR A 135 5.82 1.18 8.73
N ASP A 136 5.56 0.96 7.43
CA ASP A 136 6.09 -0.13 6.58
C ASP A 136 6.70 0.35 5.23
N ASP A 137 7.62 -0.44 4.66
CA ASP A 137 8.53 -0.13 3.52
C ASP A 137 7.85 -0.02 2.14
N THR A 138 8.42 0.71 1.19
CA THR A 138 7.87 0.88 -0.17
C THR A 138 8.64 0.09 -1.24
N LEU A 139 9.77 -0.53 -0.90
CA LEU A 139 10.64 -1.21 -1.86
C LEU A 139 10.28 -2.71 -1.98
N ASP A 140 10.19 -3.23 -3.21
CA ASP A 140 9.68 -4.58 -3.52
C ASP A 140 8.29 -4.88 -2.90
N VAL A 141 7.34 -4.01 -3.25
CA VAL A 141 5.97 -3.98 -2.70
C VAL A 141 5.27 -5.34 -2.77
N PHE A 142 5.38 -6.04 -3.89
CA PHE A 142 4.71 -7.34 -4.05
C PHE A 142 5.46 -8.46 -3.32
N GLY A 143 6.80 -8.54 -3.46
CA GLY A 143 7.60 -9.59 -2.83
C GLY A 143 7.61 -9.51 -1.30
N ILE A 144 7.70 -8.29 -0.75
CA ILE A 144 7.74 -8.06 0.70
C ILE A 144 6.31 -7.93 1.24
N HIS A 145 5.53 -6.94 0.79
CA HIS A 145 4.24 -6.64 1.42
C HIS A 145 3.13 -7.58 0.95
N GLY A 146 3.13 -7.98 -0.32
CA GLY A 146 2.17 -8.97 -0.82
C GLY A 146 2.42 -10.37 -0.25
N VAL A 147 3.59 -10.94 -0.56
CA VAL A 147 3.89 -12.34 -0.25
C VAL A 147 4.19 -12.56 1.24
N ALA A 148 4.96 -11.68 1.90
CA ALA A 148 5.25 -11.87 3.32
C ALA A 148 4.00 -11.64 4.18
N ALA A 149 3.11 -10.70 3.82
CA ALA A 149 1.85 -10.54 4.55
C ALA A 149 0.86 -11.69 4.29
N LEU A 150 0.86 -12.30 3.10
CA LEU A 150 0.10 -13.53 2.84
C LEU A 150 0.56 -14.65 3.79
N TRP A 151 1.87 -14.84 3.92
CA TRP A 151 2.45 -15.80 4.86
C TRP A 151 2.12 -15.46 6.31
N GLY A 152 2.24 -14.19 6.70
CA GLY A 152 1.94 -13.72 8.06
C GLY A 152 0.47 -13.91 8.43
N ALA A 153 -0.45 -13.53 7.55
CA ALA A 153 -1.90 -13.61 7.77
C ALA A 153 -2.40 -15.06 7.89
N ILE A 154 -1.89 -15.98 7.06
CA ILE A 154 -2.22 -17.40 7.14
C ILE A 154 -1.50 -18.05 8.32
N GLY A 155 -0.20 -17.77 8.47
CA GLY A 155 0.67 -18.31 9.52
C GLY A 155 0.20 -17.96 10.93
N LEU A 156 -0.43 -16.78 11.09
CA LEU A 156 -1.03 -16.34 12.35
C LEU A 156 -1.93 -17.42 12.96
N THR A 157 -2.72 -18.11 12.13
CA THR A 157 -3.60 -19.22 12.53
C THR A 157 -2.95 -20.23 13.47
N PHE A 158 -1.65 -20.50 13.30
CA PHE A 158 -0.92 -21.53 14.05
C PHE A 158 -0.23 -21.00 15.30
N VAL A 159 -0.13 -19.69 15.47
CA VAL A 159 0.58 -19.04 16.59
C VAL A 159 -0.36 -18.23 17.49
N LEU A 160 -1.66 -18.26 17.22
CA LEU A 160 -2.67 -17.65 18.09
C LEU A 160 -2.61 -18.27 19.49
N ARG A 161 -2.65 -17.40 20.50
CA ARG A 161 -2.70 -17.83 21.90
C ARG A 161 -4.07 -18.48 22.17
N PRO A 162 -4.13 -19.59 22.93
CA PRO A 162 -5.40 -20.13 23.40
C PRO A 162 -6.22 -19.06 24.12
N GLY A 163 -7.50 -18.93 23.73
CA GLY A 163 -8.42 -17.91 24.25
C GLY A 163 -8.43 -16.58 23.50
N THR A 164 -7.62 -16.39 22.45
CA THR A 164 -7.75 -15.23 21.56
C THR A 164 -8.99 -15.33 20.68
N ILE A 165 -9.23 -16.50 20.07
CA ILE A 165 -10.50 -16.86 19.42
C ILE A 165 -10.80 -18.32 19.78
N ASP A 166 -12.03 -18.61 20.19
CA ASP A 166 -12.48 -19.97 20.54
C ASP A 166 -13.14 -20.67 19.34
N VAL A 167 -12.35 -20.86 18.27
CA VAL A 167 -12.75 -21.58 17.06
C VAL A 167 -11.70 -22.63 16.70
N SER A 168 -12.10 -23.63 15.92
CA SER A 168 -11.15 -24.65 15.46
C SER A 168 -10.07 -24.03 14.55
N VAL A 169 -8.84 -24.57 14.63
CA VAL A 169 -7.72 -24.16 13.77
C VAL A 169 -8.09 -24.26 12.28
N MET A 170 -8.89 -25.27 11.88
CA MET A 170 -9.33 -25.42 10.50
C MET A 170 -10.29 -24.32 10.06
N HIS A 171 -11.20 -23.91 10.94
CA HIS A 171 -12.06 -22.75 10.70
C HIS A 171 -11.23 -21.48 10.54
N GLN A 172 -10.30 -21.23 11.47
CA GLN A 172 -9.44 -20.04 11.40
C GLN A 172 -8.59 -20.04 10.14
N LEU A 173 -8.03 -21.18 9.75
CA LEU A 173 -7.23 -21.32 8.53
C LEU A 173 -8.05 -20.95 7.29
N TRP A 174 -9.31 -21.41 7.24
CA TRP A 174 -10.22 -21.08 6.16
C TRP A 174 -10.51 -19.58 6.10
N VAL A 175 -10.87 -18.97 7.23
CA VAL A 175 -11.23 -17.55 7.30
C VAL A 175 -10.04 -16.65 6.95
N GLN A 176 -8.84 -16.94 7.45
CA GLN A 176 -7.63 -16.19 7.07
C GLN A 176 -7.33 -16.32 5.56
N THR A 177 -7.48 -17.53 5.01
CA THR A 177 -7.29 -17.77 3.57
C THR A 177 -8.33 -17.01 2.74
N GLU A 178 -9.60 -17.03 3.16
CA GLU A 178 -10.67 -16.27 2.52
C GLU A 178 -10.38 -14.76 2.54
N GLY A 179 -10.00 -14.20 3.69
CA GLY A 179 -9.64 -12.78 3.81
C GLY A 179 -8.47 -12.38 2.91
N CYS A 180 -7.43 -13.22 2.84
CA CYS A 180 -6.31 -13.03 1.92
C CYS A 180 -6.75 -13.06 0.45
N LEU A 181 -7.60 -14.01 0.06
CA LEU A 181 -8.11 -14.12 -1.31
C LEU A 181 -9.00 -12.93 -1.67
N VAL A 182 -9.88 -12.50 -0.77
CA VAL A 182 -10.72 -11.32 -0.95
C VAL A 182 -9.84 -10.09 -1.17
N SER A 183 -8.86 -9.84 -0.29
CA SER A 183 -7.97 -8.69 -0.44
C SER A 183 -7.16 -8.73 -1.74
N LEU A 184 -6.54 -9.86 -2.05
CA LEU A 184 -5.73 -10.05 -3.25
C LEU A 184 -6.55 -9.84 -4.53
N THR A 185 -7.71 -10.50 -4.63
CA THR A 185 -8.53 -10.48 -5.85
C THR A 185 -9.26 -9.15 -6.00
N TYR A 186 -9.88 -8.63 -4.94
CA TYR A 186 -10.59 -7.36 -5.00
C TYR A 186 -9.64 -6.21 -5.31
N SER A 187 -8.53 -6.09 -4.57
CA SER A 187 -7.54 -5.04 -4.82
C SER A 187 -6.95 -5.16 -6.22
N GLY A 188 -6.56 -6.36 -6.64
CA GLY A 188 -5.98 -6.57 -7.97
C GLY A 188 -6.93 -6.19 -9.12
N VAL A 189 -8.16 -6.72 -9.09
CA VAL A 189 -9.15 -6.47 -10.16
C VAL A 189 -9.58 -5.01 -10.18
N MET A 190 -9.91 -4.43 -9.03
CA MET A 190 -10.36 -3.04 -8.96
C MET A 190 -9.22 -2.07 -9.31
N THR A 191 -7.98 -2.38 -8.90
CA THR A 191 -6.82 -1.58 -9.32
C THR A 191 -6.62 -1.65 -10.84
N PHE A 192 -6.79 -2.82 -11.46
CA PHE A 192 -6.66 -2.96 -12.91
C PHE A 192 -7.72 -2.12 -13.64
N ILE A 193 -8.97 -2.19 -13.19
CA ILE A 193 -10.05 -1.37 -13.75
C ILE A 193 -9.74 0.12 -13.57
N LEU A 194 -9.36 0.52 -12.36
CA LEU A 194 -9.10 1.91 -12.02
C LEU A 194 -7.92 2.48 -12.81
N ILE A 195 -6.80 1.76 -12.88
CA ILE A 195 -5.61 2.25 -13.57
C ILE A 195 -5.86 2.39 -15.07
N VAL A 196 -6.61 1.47 -15.69
CA VAL A 196 -7.00 1.56 -17.10
C VAL A 196 -7.88 2.79 -17.34
N ILE A 197 -8.84 3.08 -16.45
CA ILE A 197 -9.71 4.25 -16.55
C ILE A 197 -8.89 5.53 -16.39
N VAL A 198 -8.08 5.62 -15.34
CA VAL A 198 -7.25 6.82 -15.06
C VAL A 198 -6.28 7.08 -16.19
N ASP A 199 -5.61 6.05 -16.70
CA ASP A 199 -4.66 6.18 -17.80
C ASP A 199 -5.34 6.66 -19.08
N LYS A 200 -6.51 6.12 -19.43
CA LYS A 200 -7.27 6.54 -20.61
C LYS A 200 -7.81 7.97 -20.51
N LEU A 201 -8.22 8.42 -19.32
CA LEU A 201 -8.86 9.72 -19.14
C LEU A 201 -7.87 10.85 -18.84
N PHE A 202 -6.81 10.56 -18.08
CA PHE A 202 -5.91 11.58 -17.54
C PHE A 202 -4.43 11.35 -17.88
N GLY A 203 -4.08 10.16 -18.38
CA GLY A 203 -2.71 9.73 -18.59
C GLY A 203 -2.02 9.34 -17.28
N PHE A 204 -1.52 8.11 -17.22
CA PHE A 204 -0.86 7.57 -16.03
C PHE A 204 0.65 7.41 -16.24
N ARG A 205 1.09 6.87 -17.39
CA ARG A 205 2.52 6.74 -17.72
C ARG A 205 3.10 8.04 -18.33
N MET A 206 4.34 8.37 -17.97
CA MET A 206 5.10 9.45 -18.61
C MET A 206 5.49 9.08 -20.06
N SER A 207 5.65 10.11 -20.90
CA SER A 207 6.24 9.93 -22.23
C SER A 207 7.72 9.54 -22.12
N GLU A 208 8.30 9.05 -23.22
CA GLU A 208 9.69 8.62 -23.22
C GLU A 208 10.68 9.77 -22.95
N ASP A 209 10.39 10.97 -23.45
CA ASP A 209 11.22 12.14 -23.24
C ASP A 209 11.14 12.65 -21.80
N GLU A 210 9.94 12.61 -21.20
CA GLU A 210 9.73 12.95 -19.79
C GLU A 210 10.43 11.92 -18.86
N GLU A 211 10.32 10.62 -19.15
CA GLU A 211 10.97 9.56 -18.36
C GLU A 211 12.50 9.66 -18.45
N LYS A 212 13.06 10.04 -19.61
CA LYS A 212 14.50 10.29 -19.78
C LYS A 212 15.00 11.56 -19.09
N ALA A 213 14.20 12.62 -19.09
CA ALA A 213 14.55 13.87 -18.40
C ALA A 213 14.54 13.72 -16.88
N GLY A 214 13.82 12.71 -16.36
CA GLY A 214 13.62 12.50 -14.93
C GLY A 214 12.42 13.30 -14.40
N ILE A 215 11.76 12.76 -13.38
CA ILE A 215 10.54 13.34 -12.82
C ILE A 215 10.78 14.72 -12.17
N ASP A 216 11.93 14.93 -11.54
CA ASP A 216 12.30 16.20 -10.91
C ASP A 216 12.36 17.33 -11.94
N HIS A 217 13.00 17.07 -13.08
CA HIS A 217 13.15 18.06 -14.14
C HIS A 217 11.85 18.26 -14.91
N SER A 218 11.11 17.18 -15.20
CA SER A 218 9.90 17.23 -16.02
C SER A 218 8.66 17.75 -15.27
N LEU A 219 8.53 17.49 -13.96
CA LEU A 219 7.35 17.89 -13.18
C LEU A 219 7.63 19.00 -12.17
N HIS A 220 8.82 19.04 -11.57
CA HIS A 220 9.13 19.99 -10.50
C HIS A 220 10.04 21.14 -10.96
N SER A 221 10.55 21.11 -12.20
CA SER A 221 11.57 22.04 -12.69
C SER A 221 12.81 22.10 -11.80
N GLU A 222 13.05 21.05 -11.02
CA GLU A 222 14.17 20.91 -10.09
C GLU A 222 15.14 19.86 -10.64
N ARG A 223 16.40 19.94 -10.22
CA ARG A 223 17.35 18.85 -10.42
C ARG A 223 17.60 18.22 -9.06
N GLY A 224 17.26 16.93 -8.89
CA GLY A 224 17.73 16.15 -7.75
C GLY A 224 19.26 16.22 -7.64
N TYR A 225 19.78 15.94 -6.44
CA TYR A 225 21.20 16.07 -6.04
C TYR A 225 22.14 15.96 -7.24
N GLY A 226 22.75 17.10 -7.59
CA GLY A 226 23.37 17.31 -8.89
C GLY A 226 24.30 16.17 -9.29
N MET A 227 23.96 15.47 -10.37
CA MET A 227 24.96 14.79 -11.16
C MET A 227 25.87 15.88 -11.73
N VAL A 228 26.95 16.17 -11.00
CA VAL A 228 28.10 16.87 -11.53
C VAL A 228 28.53 16.06 -12.74
N ASN A 229 28.46 16.69 -13.90
CA ASN A 229 28.92 16.12 -15.15
C ASN A 229 30.40 15.77 -14.95
N LEU A 230 30.74 14.48 -14.78
CA LEU A 230 32.14 14.03 -14.63
C LEU A 230 32.94 14.20 -15.94
N ASN A 231 32.35 14.82 -16.97
CA ASN A 231 32.94 15.06 -18.28
C ASN A 231 33.05 16.56 -18.64
N SER A 232 33.16 17.46 -17.66
CA SER A 232 33.64 18.83 -17.90
C SER A 232 35.12 18.96 -17.56
#